data_AF-A0A2W6CF29-F1
#
_entry.id   AF-A0A2W6CF29-F1
#
_cell.length_a   1.000
_cell.length_b   1.000
_cell.length_c   1.000
_cell.angle_alpha   90.00
_cell.angle_beta   90.00
_cell.angle_gamma   90.00
#
_symmetry.space_group_name_H-M   'P 1'
#
loop_
_entity.id
_entity.type
_entity.pdbx_description
1 polymer ?
#
loop_
_entity_poly.entity_id
_entity_poly.type
_entity_poly.pdbx_seq_one_letter_code
_entity_poly.pdbx_strand_id
1 'polypeptide(L)'
;METSLLKTLSGKHRSTVTKMARCHKAMIETPVGPRTCLQVTVYRKPLVARFGGIPLRGQYTAVLTDQRPIMASAKRNELIHRLLANCCEICQTRRT
;
A
#
# COMPACT_ATOMS: atom_id res chain seq x y z
N MET A 1 -5.96 -1.85 13.58
CA MET A 1 -4.92 -0.89 13.12
C MET A 1 -5.32 0.57 13.30
N GLU A 2 -6.60 0.94 13.31
CA GLU A 2 -7.02 2.34 13.54
C GLU A 2 -6.64 2.89 14.92
N THR A 3 -6.84 2.08 15.96
CA THR A 3 -6.57 2.47 17.36
C THR A 3 -5.10 2.72 17.64
N SER A 4 -4.16 2.02 16.99
CA SER A 4 -2.72 2.24 17.17
C SER A 4 -2.32 3.60 16.61
N LEU A 5 -2.77 3.94 15.39
CA LEU A 5 -2.54 5.27 14.81
C LEU A 5 -3.09 6.38 15.71
N LEU A 6 -4.33 6.24 16.19
CA LEU A 6 -4.97 7.25 17.03
C LEU A 6 -4.25 7.43 18.38
N LYS A 7 -3.73 6.35 18.97
CA LYS A 7 -2.89 6.42 20.18
C LYS A 7 -1.58 7.17 19.93
N THR A 8 -0.94 6.93 18.79
CA THR A 8 0.27 7.67 18.39
C THR A 8 -0.02 9.15 18.19
N LEU A 9 -1.12 9.49 17.51
CA LEU A 9 -1.55 10.88 17.32
C LEU A 9 -1.92 11.55 18.64
N SER A 10 -2.63 10.85 19.52
CA SER A 10 -3.02 11.40 20.82
C SER A 10 -1.80 11.70 21.68
N GLY A 11 -0.79 10.81 21.69
CA GLY A 11 0.49 11.05 22.35
C GLY A 11 1.24 12.25 21.76
N LYS A 12 1.35 12.33 20.43
CA LYS A 12 2.04 13.42 19.73
C LYS A 12 1.42 14.80 20.00
N HIS A 13 0.09 14.87 20.04
CA HIS A 13 -0.65 16.12 20.18
C HIS A 13 -1.11 16.41 21.61
N ARG A 14 -0.65 15.64 22.61
CA ARG A 14 -1.08 15.74 24.02
C ARG A 14 -2.61 15.82 24.15
N SER A 15 -3.28 14.93 23.45
CA SER A 15 -4.74 14.92 23.32
C SER A 15 -5.31 13.54 23.68
N THR A 16 -6.63 13.40 23.58
CA THR A 16 -7.29 12.10 23.77
C THR A 16 -7.51 11.41 22.43
N VAL A 17 -7.58 10.07 22.45
CA VAL A 17 -7.91 9.24 21.28
C VAL A 17 -9.23 9.66 20.66
N THR A 18 -10.24 9.94 21.49
CA THR A 18 -11.58 10.36 21.05
C THR A 18 -11.56 11.71 20.34
N LYS A 19 -10.77 12.68 20.84
CA LYS A 19 -10.59 13.99 20.20
C LYS A 19 -9.89 13.83 18.86
N MET A 20 -8.81 13.05 18.78
CA MET A 20 -8.11 12.79 17.51
C MET A 20 -8.98 12.07 16.49
N ALA A 21 -9.77 11.08 16.93
CA ALA A 21 -10.71 10.37 16.07
C ALA A 21 -11.75 11.34 15.50
N ARG A 22 -12.35 12.19 16.34
CA ARG A 22 -13.33 13.20 15.90
C ARG A 22 -12.73 14.23 14.96
N CYS A 23 -11.52 14.72 15.24
CA CYS A 23 -10.85 15.72 14.41
C CYS A 23 -10.52 15.21 13.00
N HIS A 24 -10.19 13.93 12.87
CA HIS A 24 -9.75 13.35 11.60
C HIS A 24 -10.81 12.48 10.91
N LYS A 25 -11.97 12.26 11.53
CA LYS A 25 -13.06 11.49 10.92
C LYS A 25 -13.53 12.19 9.64
N ALA A 26 -13.48 11.44 8.55
CA ALA A 26 -13.99 11.86 7.25
C ALA A 26 -14.85 10.75 6.64
N MET A 27 -15.79 11.15 5.79
CA MET A 27 -16.57 10.23 4.97
C MET A 27 -16.15 10.44 3.51
N ILE A 28 -15.88 9.34 2.82
CA ILE A 28 -15.36 9.34 1.46
C ILE A 28 -16.22 8.45 0.58
N GLU A 29 -16.55 8.96 -0.60
CA GLU A 29 -17.17 8.16 -1.64
C GLU A 29 -16.14 7.19 -2.20
N THR A 30 -16.46 5.90 -2.17
CA THR A 30 -15.73 4.86 -2.89
C THR A 30 -16.61 4.34 -4.02
N PRO A 31 -16.03 3.70 -5.06
CA PRO A 31 -16.83 3.09 -6.13
C PRO A 31 -17.86 2.05 -5.65
N VAL A 32 -17.74 1.56 -4.41
CA VAL A 32 -18.63 0.57 -3.79
C VAL A 32 -19.62 1.21 -2.81
N GLY A 33 -19.45 2.50 -2.49
CA GLY A 33 -20.30 3.25 -1.57
C GLY A 33 -19.51 4.10 -0.56
N PRO A 34 -20.21 4.86 0.30
CA PRO A 34 -19.58 5.71 1.28
C PRO A 34 -18.89 4.90 2.38
N ARG A 35 -17.68 5.33 2.78
CA ARG A 35 -16.90 4.71 3.85
C ARG A 35 -16.40 5.80 4.81
N THR A 36 -16.33 5.47 6.09
CA THR A 36 -15.66 6.32 7.07
C THR A 36 -14.16 6.03 7.07
N CYS A 37 -13.33 7.07 7.10
CA CYS A 37 -11.88 6.98 7.22
C CYS A 37 -11.32 8.09 8.11
N LEU A 38 -10.02 8.03 8.37
CA LEU A 38 -9.28 9.15 8.98
C LEU A 38 -8.54 9.90 7.87
N GLN A 39 -8.74 11.22 7.76
CA GLN A 39 -8.15 12.05 6.73
C GLN A 39 -7.61 13.38 7.28
N VAL A 40 -6.48 13.82 6.72
CA VAL A 40 -5.94 15.17 6.88
C VAL A 40 -5.61 15.75 5.52
N THR A 41 -6.01 17.01 5.30
CA THR A 41 -5.66 17.79 4.11
C THR A 41 -4.83 19.00 4.54
N VAL A 42 -3.67 19.21 3.91
CA VAL A 42 -2.80 20.38 4.17
C VAL A 42 -2.70 21.24 2.92
N TYR A 43 -2.93 22.55 3.05
CA TYR A 43 -3.00 23.52 1.94
C TYR A 43 -1.66 24.17 1.61
N ARG A 44 -0.68 23.39 1.14
CA ARG A 44 0.61 23.90 0.62
C ARG A 44 0.82 23.53 -0.87
N LYS A 45 -0.28 23.28 -1.59
CA LYS A 45 -0.54 22.18 -2.55
C LYS A 45 -1.25 21.04 -1.81
N PRO A 46 -2.44 20.60 -2.25
CA PRO A 46 -3.30 19.74 -1.44
C PRO A 46 -2.65 18.37 -1.23
N LEU A 47 -2.02 18.19 -0.08
CA LEU A 47 -1.49 16.91 0.37
C LEU A 47 -2.56 16.25 1.23
N VAL A 48 -3.07 15.13 0.75
CA VAL A 48 -4.13 14.35 1.41
C VAL A 48 -3.53 13.06 1.94
N ALA A 49 -3.49 12.92 3.26
CA ALA A 49 -3.13 11.68 3.92
C ALA A 49 -4.39 10.98 4.42
N ARG A 50 -4.56 9.71 4.06
CA ARG A 50 -5.75 8.91 4.40
C ARG A 50 -5.35 7.59 5.03
N PHE A 51 -6.06 7.23 6.08
CA PHE A 51 -5.97 5.93 6.73
C PHE A 51 -7.34 5.27 6.76
N GLY A 52 -7.41 4.02 6.30
CA GLY A 52 -8.67 3.33 6.05
C GLY A 52 -9.33 3.78 4.74
N GLY A 53 -10.64 3.56 4.60
CA GLY A 53 -11.39 3.96 3.41
C GLY A 53 -11.04 3.19 2.12
N ILE A 54 -10.17 2.17 2.21
CA ILE A 54 -9.87 1.27 1.11
C ILE A 54 -10.85 0.09 1.21
N PRO A 55 -11.63 -0.21 0.15
CA PRO A 55 -12.51 -1.35 0.16
C PRO A 55 -11.70 -2.65 0.13
N LEU A 56 -11.65 -3.37 1.26
CA LEU A 56 -11.13 -4.73 1.34
C LEU A 56 -12.17 -5.70 0.76
N ARG A 57 -12.29 -5.73 -0.57
CA ARG A 57 -13.18 -6.65 -1.28
C ARG A 57 -12.34 -7.57 -2.15
N GLY A 58 -12.56 -8.88 -2.01
CA GLY A 58 -12.00 -9.86 -2.92
C GLY A 58 -12.56 -9.67 -4.33
N GLN A 59 -11.68 -9.62 -5.32
CA GLN A 59 -12.04 -9.67 -6.74
C GLN A 59 -11.84 -11.12 -7.22
N TYR A 60 -12.89 -11.94 -7.11
CA TYR A 60 -12.81 -13.36 -7.48
C TYR A 60 -12.52 -13.60 -8.97
N THR A 61 -12.91 -12.66 -9.82
CA THR A 61 -12.68 -12.68 -11.27
C THR A 61 -11.53 -11.78 -11.70
N ALA A 62 -10.64 -11.40 -10.77
CA ALA A 62 -9.45 -10.65 -11.13
C ALA A 62 -8.60 -11.45 -12.13
N VAL A 63 -8.29 -10.85 -13.27
CA VAL A 63 -7.34 -11.43 -14.22
C VAL A 63 -5.97 -11.40 -13.57
N LEU A 64 -5.51 -12.58 -13.13
CA LEU A 64 -4.14 -12.77 -12.65
C LEU A 64 -3.21 -12.56 -13.83
N THR A 65 -2.58 -11.39 -13.90
CA THR A 65 -1.50 -11.13 -14.85
C THR A 65 -0.22 -11.70 -14.25
N ASP A 66 -0.13 -13.03 -14.24
CA ASP A 66 1.12 -13.68 -13.86
C ASP A 66 2.14 -13.45 -14.96
N GLN A 67 3.30 -12.91 -14.59
CA GLN A 67 4.44 -12.92 -15.48
C GLN A 67 4.73 -14.39 -15.77
N ARG A 68 4.72 -14.78 -17.05
CA ARG A 68 5.14 -16.13 -17.44
C ARG A 68 6.50 -16.36 -16.81
N PRO A 69 6.66 -17.33 -15.89
CA PRO A 69 7.99 -17.67 -15.43
C PRO A 69 8.80 -18.00 -16.67
N ILE A 70 9.96 -17.38 -16.82
CA ILE A 70 10.94 -17.82 -17.81
C ILE A 70 11.15 -19.30 -17.48
N MET A 71 10.69 -20.17 -18.38
CA MET A 71 10.84 -21.61 -18.17
C MET A 71 12.33 -21.88 -18.20
N ALA A 72 12.91 -22.04 -17.01
CA ALA A 72 13.32 -23.37 -16.65
C ALA A 72 14.12 -24.07 -17.74
N SER A 73 15.20 -23.50 -18.30
CA SER A 73 16.13 -24.22 -19.15
C SER A 73 16.30 -25.62 -18.56
N ALA A 74 16.19 -26.67 -19.38
CA ALA A 74 16.10 -28.06 -18.91
C ALA A 74 17.25 -28.47 -17.95
N LYS A 75 18.33 -27.70 -17.95
CA LYS A 75 19.41 -27.74 -16.97
C LYS A 75 18.99 -26.89 -15.77
N ARG A 76 18.78 -27.51 -14.60
CA ARG A 76 18.43 -26.92 -13.28
C ARG A 76 19.45 -25.88 -12.73
N ASN A 77 20.02 -25.03 -13.57
CA ASN A 77 21.14 -24.13 -13.31
C ASN A 77 20.77 -22.67 -13.56
N GLU A 78 19.49 -22.35 -13.77
CA GLU A 78 19.06 -21.00 -14.10
C GLU A 78 19.46 -19.98 -13.05
N LEU A 79 19.31 -20.30 -11.77
CA LEU A 79 19.63 -19.38 -10.68
C LEU A 79 21.11 -18.95 -10.77
N ILE A 80 22.01 -19.85 -11.15
CA ILE A 80 23.43 -19.55 -11.36
C ILE A 80 23.60 -18.57 -12.53
N HIS A 81 22.97 -18.84 -13.68
CA HIS A 81 23.06 -17.96 -14.85
C HIS A 81 22.43 -16.59 -14.61
N ARG A 82 21.32 -16.52 -13.87
CA ARG A 82 20.64 -15.26 -13.49
C ARG A 82 21.50 -14.42 -12.56
N LEU A 83 22.16 -15.04 -11.58
CA LEU A 83 23.12 -14.35 -10.71
C LEU A 83 24.34 -13.85 -11.49
N LEU A 84 24.90 -14.67 -12.39
CA LEU A 84 26.04 -14.28 -13.23
C LEU A 84 25.69 -13.14 -14.21
N ALA A 85 24.43 -13.04 -14.66
CA ALA A 85 24.00 -11.97 -15.55
C ALA A 85 24.09 -10.58 -14.91
N ASN A 86 24.15 -10.48 -13.57
CA ASN A 86 24.26 -9.24 -12.80
C ASN A 86 23.26 -8.14 -13.19
N CYS A 87 22.12 -8.54 -13.75
CA CYS A 87 21.02 -7.67 -14.16
C CYS A 87 19.74 -8.12 -13.47
N CYS A 88 18.93 -7.18 -12.96
CA CYS A 88 17.61 -7.49 -12.45
C CYS A 88 16.66 -7.87 -13.61
N GLU A 89 16.04 -9.04 -13.59
CA GLU A 89 15.11 -9.45 -14.67
C GLU A 89 13.81 -8.64 -14.70
N ILE A 90 13.46 -7.99 -13.58
CA ILE A 90 12.22 -7.22 -13.43
C ILE A 90 12.40 -5.78 -13.91
N CYS A 91 13.50 -5.13 -13.53
CA CYS A 91 13.74 -3.70 -13.85
C CYS A 91 15.02 -3.45 -14.67
N GLN A 92 15.71 -4.51 -15.11
CA GLN A 92 16.85 -4.48 -16.01
C GLN A 92 18.07 -3.67 -15.53
N THR A 93 18.11 -3.28 -14.25
CA THR A 93 19.24 -2.59 -13.63
C THR A 93 20.40 -3.55 -13.36
N ARG A 94 21.62 -3.10 -13.66
CA ARG A 94 22.85 -3.80 -13.30
C ARG A 94 23.28 -3.43 -11.89
N ARG A 95 23.67 -4.42 -11.09
CA ARG A 95 24.39 -4.14 -9.84
C ARG A 95 25.85 -3.87 -10.21
N THR A 96 26.21 -2.59 -10.26
CA THR A 96 27.60 -2.11 -10.31
C THR A 96 28.31 -2.40 -8.99
#